data_AF-A0A8H8N6I4-F1
#
_entry.id   AF-A0A8H8N6I4-F1
#
_cell.length_a   1.000
_cell.length_b   1.000
_cell.length_c   1.000
_cell.angle_alpha   90.00
_cell.angle_beta   90.00
_cell.angle_gamma   90.00
#
_symmetry.space_group_name_H-M   'P 1'
#
loop_
_entity.id
_entity.type
_entity.pdbx_description
1 polymer ?
#
loop_
_entity_poly.entity_id
_entity_poly.type
_entity_poly.pdbx_seq_one_letter_code
_entity_poly.pdbx_strand_id
1 'polypeptide(L)'
;MDLLIIVLAKLDTTLATKLELGAITERYMRTQYVGATTAIKEARQVIERSGLSQEELENCFEQEKSYLSSYKSTPPSVGFATRYIKLLKQLEDKRAELDSISTPSGSNPGRRDIWRDLLTAQTKTKRQALGEQLMFLFEAVAKLEVDNNVSERWQPMSAEWINAHALLNNQEFYKCLDELEQLLVRRVIERSKANMPGTGYQMRMNVNKSITSQSKPIKRLIKRFNAIAAAMSPPVPQISWDEVSDVSVLSDLHILRGSQQGIYMQPWTLPLNRQAVNQYHRLLRAEEEIARLNIEIRQLATFISDEESSLPLAVEKIRNANSALGWFAERTMVHWLATNRLLWTELESIKQLPEYSGWHSTGV
;
A
#
# COMPACT_ATOMS: atom_id res chain seq x y z
N MET A 1 18.17 -48.55 -24.55
CA MET A 1 16.76 -48.47 -24.12
C MET A 1 16.57 -47.30 -23.16
N ASP A 2 17.34 -47.21 -22.06
CA ASP A 2 17.12 -46.20 -21.01
C ASP A 2 17.32 -44.74 -21.44
N LEU A 3 18.32 -44.44 -22.28
CA LEU A 3 18.53 -43.08 -22.80
C LEU A 3 17.42 -42.62 -23.74
N LEU A 4 16.82 -43.55 -24.49
CA LEU A 4 15.72 -43.26 -25.42
C LEU A 4 14.44 -42.94 -24.63
N ILE A 5 14.15 -43.70 -23.57
CA ILE A 5 13.02 -43.45 -22.67
C ILE A 5 13.15 -42.09 -21.95
N ILE A 6 14.35 -41.73 -21.50
CA ILE A 6 14.60 -40.43 -20.83
C ILE A 6 14.42 -39.26 -21.80
N VAL A 7 14.87 -39.40 -23.05
CA VAL A 7 14.71 -38.38 -24.10
C VAL A 7 13.24 -38.24 -24.48
N LEU A 8 12.50 -39.34 -24.62
CA LEU A 8 11.06 -39.35 -24.89
C LEU A 8 10.26 -38.68 -23.77
N ALA A 9 10.55 -39.00 -22.51
CA ALA A 9 9.89 -38.39 -21.36
C ALA A 9 10.17 -36.88 -21.23
N LYS A 10 11.39 -36.44 -21.56
CA LYS A 10 11.73 -35.00 -21.64
C LYS A 10 11.00 -34.29 -22.77
N LEU A 11 10.85 -34.94 -23.92
CA LEU A 11 10.17 -34.33 -25.06
C LEU A 11 8.65 -34.25 -24.83
N ASP A 12 8.03 -35.29 -24.28
CA ASP A 12 6.59 -35.29 -23.92
C ASP A 12 6.26 -34.24 -22.85
N THR A 13 7.13 -34.08 -21.84
CA THR A 13 6.95 -33.01 -20.84
C THR A 13 7.11 -31.62 -21.45
N THR A 14 8.09 -31.41 -22.34
CA THR A 14 8.22 -30.11 -23.05
C THR A 14 7.03 -29.82 -23.96
N LEU A 15 6.45 -30.83 -24.63
CA LEU A 15 5.25 -30.70 -25.45
C LEU A 15 4.04 -30.28 -24.63
N ALA A 16 3.79 -30.95 -23.50
CA ALA A 16 2.69 -30.62 -22.60
C ALA A 16 2.84 -29.19 -22.06
N THR A 17 4.04 -28.78 -21.64
CA THR A 17 4.27 -27.40 -21.20
C THR A 17 4.10 -26.38 -22.31
N LYS A 18 4.53 -26.67 -23.54
CA LYS A 18 4.41 -25.73 -24.67
C LYS A 18 2.95 -25.59 -25.13
N LEU A 19 2.14 -26.63 -25.04
CA LEU A 19 0.69 -26.57 -25.25
C LEU A 19 -0.02 -25.73 -24.19
N GLU A 20 0.27 -25.98 -22.92
CA GLU A 20 -0.35 -25.24 -21.82
C GLU A 20 0.07 -23.76 -21.88
N LEU A 21 1.36 -23.49 -22.11
CA LEU A 21 1.87 -22.14 -22.32
C LEU A 21 1.30 -21.52 -23.59
N GLY A 22 1.12 -22.28 -24.66
CA GLY A 22 0.49 -21.84 -25.92
C GLY A 22 -0.95 -21.40 -25.70
N ALA A 23 -1.78 -22.23 -25.07
CA ALA A 23 -3.19 -21.91 -24.78
C ALA A 23 -3.34 -20.75 -23.76
N ILE A 24 -2.40 -20.64 -22.81
CA ILE A 24 -2.36 -19.52 -21.85
C ILE A 24 -1.94 -18.22 -22.56
N THR A 25 -0.92 -18.25 -23.42
CA THR A 25 -0.44 -17.08 -24.15
C THR A 25 -1.42 -16.61 -25.23
N GLU A 26 -2.10 -17.56 -25.89
CA GLU A 26 -3.15 -17.39 -26.90
C GLU A 26 -4.27 -16.45 -26.41
N ARG A 27 -4.94 -16.82 -25.32
CA ARG A 27 -6.04 -15.99 -24.78
C ARG A 27 -5.55 -14.74 -24.07
N TYR A 28 -4.33 -14.78 -23.54
CA TYR A 28 -3.78 -13.68 -22.77
C TYR A 28 -3.55 -12.44 -23.63
N MET A 29 -2.84 -12.54 -24.76
CA MET A 29 -2.50 -11.36 -25.58
C MET A 29 -3.73 -10.63 -26.11
N ARG A 30 -4.73 -11.36 -26.63
CA ARG A 30 -5.97 -10.74 -27.09
C ARG A 30 -6.73 -10.06 -25.95
N THR A 31 -6.82 -10.72 -24.79
CA THR A 31 -7.49 -10.15 -23.62
C THR A 31 -6.77 -8.90 -23.11
N GLN A 32 -5.44 -8.90 -23.10
CA GLN A 32 -4.64 -7.73 -22.75
C GLN A 32 -4.83 -6.60 -23.76
N TYR A 33 -4.83 -6.89 -25.07
CA TYR A 33 -5.01 -5.88 -26.11
C TYR A 33 -6.38 -5.22 -25.99
N VAL A 34 -7.45 -6.00 -25.90
CA VAL A 34 -8.82 -5.49 -25.70
C VAL A 34 -8.93 -4.75 -24.37
N GLY A 35 -8.31 -5.26 -23.30
CA GLY A 35 -8.29 -4.59 -22.00
C GLY A 35 -7.57 -3.25 -22.01
N ALA A 36 -6.48 -3.13 -22.77
CA ALA A 36 -5.76 -1.88 -22.93
C ALA A 36 -6.59 -0.87 -23.73
N THR A 37 -7.26 -1.29 -24.82
CA THR A 37 -8.07 -0.37 -25.61
C THR A 37 -9.33 0.10 -24.88
N THR A 38 -9.98 -0.78 -24.10
CA THR A 38 -11.08 -0.37 -23.23
C THR A 38 -10.61 0.59 -22.15
N ALA A 39 -9.45 0.34 -21.53
CA ALA A 39 -8.86 1.24 -20.54
C ALA A 39 -8.56 2.63 -21.12
N ILE A 40 -8.07 2.73 -22.36
CA ILE A 40 -7.85 4.02 -23.05
C ILE A 40 -9.17 4.77 -23.21
N LYS A 41 -10.23 4.09 -23.68
CA LYS A 41 -11.55 4.73 -23.86
C LYS A 41 -12.14 5.23 -22.55
N GLU A 42 -12.12 4.39 -21.52
CA GLU A 42 -12.60 4.74 -20.17
C GLU A 42 -11.82 5.93 -19.61
N ALA A 43 -10.49 5.90 -19.72
CA ALA A 43 -9.63 6.95 -19.19
C ALA A 43 -9.88 8.29 -19.89
N ARG A 44 -9.97 8.30 -21.23
CA ARG A 44 -10.28 9.51 -22.01
C ARG A 44 -11.60 10.15 -21.58
N GLN A 45 -12.65 9.37 -21.38
CA GLN A 45 -13.95 9.89 -20.91
C GLN A 45 -13.85 10.60 -19.55
N VAL A 46 -13.06 10.06 -18.62
CA VAL A 46 -12.90 10.66 -17.29
C VAL A 46 -12.02 11.92 -17.35
N ILE A 47 -10.97 11.91 -18.16
CA ILE A 47 -10.11 13.08 -18.37
C ILE A 47 -10.92 14.22 -19.01
N GLU A 48 -11.72 13.94 -20.04
CA GLU A 48 -12.59 14.93 -20.69
C GLU A 48 -13.60 15.55 -19.72
N ARG A 49 -14.18 14.74 -18.81
CA ARG A 49 -15.10 15.24 -17.77
C ARG A 49 -14.44 16.18 -16.76
N SER A 50 -13.14 16.01 -16.52
CA SER A 50 -12.41 16.89 -15.60
C SER A 50 -12.11 18.27 -16.21
N GLY A 51 -12.07 18.36 -17.55
CA GLY A 51 -11.76 19.60 -18.27
C GLY A 51 -10.30 20.07 -18.13
N LEU A 52 -9.43 19.27 -17.50
CA LEU A 52 -8.03 19.62 -17.27
C LEU A 52 -7.16 19.30 -18.49
N SER A 53 -6.18 20.18 -18.74
CA SER A 53 -5.13 19.93 -19.73
C SER A 53 -4.14 18.85 -19.24
N GLN A 54 -3.42 18.22 -20.16
CA GLN A 54 -2.34 17.28 -19.86
C GLN A 54 -1.28 17.91 -18.93
N GLU A 55 -0.87 19.15 -19.19
CA GLU A 55 0.11 19.87 -18.36
C GLU A 55 -0.41 20.13 -16.94
N GLU A 56 -1.70 20.39 -16.78
CA GLU A 56 -2.33 20.62 -15.48
C GLU A 56 -2.41 19.33 -14.66
N LEU A 57 -2.65 18.19 -15.32
CA LEU A 57 -2.65 16.87 -14.69
C LEU A 57 -1.25 16.48 -14.22
N GLU A 58 -0.22 16.72 -15.03
CA GLU A 58 1.18 16.48 -14.66
C GLU A 58 1.60 17.35 -13.48
N ASN A 59 1.26 18.64 -13.50
CA ASN A 59 1.52 19.55 -12.39
C ASN A 59 0.79 19.12 -11.11
N CYS A 60 -0.46 18.65 -11.21
CA CYS A 60 -1.18 18.09 -10.06
C CYS A 60 -0.44 16.88 -9.46
N PHE A 61 0.07 15.99 -10.30
CA PHE A 61 0.85 14.84 -9.85
C PHE A 61 2.18 15.24 -9.19
N GLU A 62 2.90 16.21 -9.76
CA GLU A 62 4.16 16.71 -9.19
C GLU A 62 3.93 17.38 -7.82
N GLN A 63 2.85 18.17 -7.70
CA GLN A 63 2.45 18.79 -6.43
C GLN A 63 2.11 17.74 -5.38
N GLU A 64 1.32 16.71 -5.73
CA GLU A 64 1.01 15.60 -4.83
C GLU A 64 2.30 14.86 -4.40
N LYS A 65 3.22 14.60 -5.33
CA LYS A 65 4.51 13.94 -5.03
C LYS A 65 5.39 14.78 -4.11
N SER A 66 5.51 16.07 -4.36
CA SER A 66 6.27 17.01 -3.53
C SER A 66 5.70 17.07 -2.11
N TYR A 67 4.37 17.19 -2.03
CA TYR A 67 3.63 17.16 -0.77
C TYR A 67 3.90 15.88 0.02
N LEU A 68 3.72 14.70 -0.59
CA LEU A 68 3.99 13.41 0.06
C LEU A 68 5.45 13.24 0.49
N SER A 69 6.39 13.83 -0.26
CA SER A 69 7.82 13.81 0.08
C SER A 69 8.14 14.67 1.31
N SER A 70 7.44 15.80 1.49
CA SER A 70 7.62 16.68 2.64
C SER A 70 7.29 15.99 3.99
N TYR A 71 6.39 15.00 4.00
CA TYR A 71 6.00 14.25 5.20
C TYR A 71 7.08 13.35 5.79
N LYS A 72 8.07 12.96 5.00
CA LYS A 72 9.14 12.08 5.50
C LYS A 72 10.05 12.77 6.52
N SER A 73 10.00 14.11 6.61
CA SER A 73 10.87 14.89 7.49
C SER A 73 10.03 15.70 8.48
N THR A 74 9.91 15.24 9.72
CA THR A 74 9.40 16.10 10.80
C THR A 74 10.44 17.16 11.11
N PRO A 75 10.10 18.46 11.08
CA PRO A 75 11.07 19.51 11.39
C PRO A 75 11.55 19.36 12.85
N PRO A 76 12.87 19.43 13.12
CA PRO A 76 13.43 19.21 14.45
C PRO A 76 12.80 20.06 15.56
N SER A 77 12.41 21.29 15.23
CA SER A 77 11.73 22.22 16.14
C SER A 77 10.37 21.71 16.66
N VAL A 78 9.56 21.09 15.80
CA VAL A 78 8.27 20.49 16.20
C VAL A 78 8.48 19.22 17.03
N GLY A 79 9.55 18.47 16.72
CA GLY A 79 9.96 17.30 17.51
C GLY A 79 10.35 17.67 18.95
N PHE A 80 11.13 18.74 19.11
CA PHE A 80 11.51 19.27 20.42
C PHE A 80 10.28 19.70 21.23
N ALA A 81 9.47 20.61 20.69
CA ALA A 81 8.35 21.22 21.40
C ALA A 81 7.35 20.17 21.95
N THR A 82 7.08 19.13 21.15
CA THR A 82 6.16 18.05 21.54
C THR A 82 6.76 17.08 22.55
N ARG A 83 8.06 16.81 22.49
CA ARG A 83 8.77 16.02 23.51
C ARG A 83 8.84 16.76 24.84
N TYR A 84 9.11 18.05 24.79
CA TYR A 84 9.24 18.91 25.95
C TYR A 84 7.93 19.02 26.73
N ILE A 85 6.79 19.29 26.07
CA ILE A 85 5.48 19.30 26.75
C ILE A 85 5.08 17.94 27.33
N LYS A 86 5.37 16.83 26.64
CA LYS A 86 5.09 15.49 27.21
C LYS A 86 5.82 15.26 28.52
N LEU A 87 7.09 15.67 28.58
CA LEU A 87 7.89 15.56 29.80
C LEU A 87 7.38 16.49 30.90
N LEU A 88 6.99 17.73 30.56
CA LEU A 88 6.41 18.66 31.54
C LEU A 88 5.07 18.16 32.11
N LYS A 89 4.18 17.59 31.28
CA LYS A 89 2.94 16.94 31.76
C LYS A 89 3.23 15.75 32.67
N GLN A 90 4.16 14.87 32.28
CA GLN A 90 4.56 13.74 33.12
C GLN A 90 5.13 14.19 34.47
N LEU A 91 5.85 15.31 34.48
CA LEU A 91 6.40 15.92 35.68
C LEU A 91 5.27 16.44 36.58
N GLU A 92 4.27 17.15 36.02
CA GLU A 92 3.08 17.60 36.75
C GLU A 92 2.26 16.43 37.32
N ASP A 93 1.99 15.39 36.52
CA ASP A 93 1.26 14.20 36.97
C ASP A 93 1.98 13.49 38.13
N LYS A 94 3.30 13.33 38.03
CA LYS A 94 4.11 12.69 39.09
C LYS A 94 4.24 13.53 40.35
N ARG A 95 4.22 14.87 40.24
CA ARG A 95 4.12 15.75 41.41
C ARG A 95 2.76 15.59 42.09
N ALA A 96 1.67 15.56 41.32
CA ALA A 96 0.33 15.35 41.87
C ALA A 96 0.19 13.98 42.56
N GLU A 97 0.78 12.92 42.00
CA GLU A 97 0.86 11.60 42.65
C GLU A 97 1.60 11.68 44.00
N LEU A 98 2.73 12.39 44.06
CA LEU A 98 3.49 12.57 45.30
C LEU A 98 2.71 13.36 46.35
N ASP A 99 2.01 14.42 45.94
CA ASP A 99 1.18 15.25 46.82
C ASP A 99 0.00 14.44 47.39
N SER A 100 -0.64 13.60 46.57
CA SER A 100 -1.73 12.71 46.99
C SER A 100 -1.28 11.66 48.03
N ILE A 101 -0.03 11.21 47.96
CA ILE A 101 0.54 10.28 48.94
C ILE A 101 0.99 11.03 50.21
N SER A 102 1.32 12.32 50.10
CA SER A 102 1.81 13.14 51.20
C SER A 102 0.70 13.72 52.08
N THR A 103 -0.54 13.83 51.57
CA THR A 103 -1.71 14.18 52.39
C THR A 103 -2.01 13.09 53.43
N PRO A 104 -1.91 13.38 54.74
CA PRO A 104 -2.18 12.39 55.77
C PRO A 104 -3.69 12.10 55.84
N SER A 105 -4.11 10.90 55.41
CA SER A 105 -5.47 10.41 55.65
C SER A 105 -5.68 10.28 57.16
N GLY A 106 -6.52 11.14 57.73
CA GLY A 106 -6.81 11.25 59.15
C GLY A 106 -7.04 9.90 59.80
N SER A 107 -6.00 9.38 60.47
CA SER A 107 -6.04 8.11 61.19
C SER A 107 -5.84 8.39 62.66
N ASN A 108 -6.80 7.90 63.45
CA ASN A 108 -6.92 8.13 64.88
C ASN A 108 -5.67 7.64 65.64
N PRO A 109 -5.13 8.37 66.64
CA PRO A 109 -3.76 8.16 67.15
C PRO A 109 -3.56 6.95 68.09
N GLY A 110 -4.54 6.06 68.22
CA GLY A 110 -4.73 5.26 69.44
C GLY A 110 -4.20 3.82 69.50
N ARG A 111 -3.69 3.22 68.42
CA ARG A 111 -3.20 1.82 68.46
C ARG A 111 -1.93 1.69 67.64
N ARG A 112 -1.01 0.75 67.94
CA ARG A 112 0.19 0.41 67.14
C ARG A 112 0.02 -1.03 66.63
N ASP A 113 -0.29 -1.19 65.35
CA ASP A 113 -0.51 -2.49 64.71
C ASP A 113 0.55 -2.73 63.62
N ILE A 114 1.10 -3.95 63.54
CA ILE A 114 2.15 -4.37 62.56
C ILE A 114 1.75 -4.06 61.11
N TRP A 115 0.44 -4.14 60.82
CA TRP A 115 -0.11 -3.77 59.52
C TRP A 115 0.07 -2.28 59.19
N ARG A 116 0.02 -1.38 60.19
CA ARG A 116 0.28 0.06 60.00
C ARG A 116 1.75 0.33 59.72
N ASP A 117 2.65 -0.45 60.31
CA ASP A 117 4.10 -0.36 60.05
C ASP A 117 4.47 -0.87 58.65
N LEU A 118 3.78 -1.92 58.16
CA LEU A 118 3.91 -2.39 56.76
C LEU A 118 3.33 -1.38 55.75
N LEU A 119 2.16 -0.79 56.04
CA LEU A 119 1.55 0.26 55.22
C LEU A 119 2.40 1.54 55.18
N THR A 120 3.05 1.91 56.30
CA THR A 120 3.98 3.05 56.36
C THR A 120 5.31 2.75 55.66
N ALA A 121 5.83 1.52 55.75
CA ALA A 121 6.99 1.09 54.98
C ALA A 121 6.71 1.10 53.46
N GLN A 122 5.56 0.58 53.03
CA GLN A 122 5.15 0.54 51.62
C GLN A 122 4.88 1.93 51.03
N THR A 123 4.30 2.85 51.82
CA THR A 123 4.15 4.25 51.39
C THR A 123 5.48 4.98 51.35
N LYS A 124 6.42 4.68 52.26
CA LYS A 124 7.78 5.22 52.24
C LYS A 124 8.58 4.76 51.02
N THR A 125 8.55 3.47 50.67
CA THR A 125 9.22 2.96 49.47
C THR A 125 8.60 3.51 48.18
N LYS A 126 7.27 3.63 48.12
CA LYS A 126 6.58 4.31 47.01
C LYS A 126 6.98 5.78 46.87
N ARG A 127 7.07 6.54 47.98
CA ARG A 127 7.54 7.93 47.95
C ARG A 127 8.99 8.03 47.46
N GLN A 128 9.87 7.14 47.90
CA GLN A 128 11.27 7.10 47.46
C GLN A 128 11.36 6.82 45.95
N ALA A 129 10.67 5.79 45.47
CA ALA A 129 10.64 5.47 44.04
C ALA A 129 10.06 6.60 43.18
N LEU A 130 9.01 7.29 43.65
CA LEU A 130 8.46 8.47 42.96
C LEU A 130 9.41 9.66 42.99
N GLY A 131 10.14 9.87 44.09
CA GLY A 131 11.18 10.89 44.19
C GLY A 131 12.32 10.65 43.21
N GLU A 132 12.79 9.41 43.08
CA GLU A 132 13.80 9.01 42.10
C GLU A 132 13.32 9.23 40.66
N GLN A 133 12.06 8.88 40.35
CA GLN A 133 11.45 9.14 39.05
C GLN A 133 11.33 10.64 38.75
N LEU A 134 10.95 11.45 39.73
CA LEU A 134 10.91 12.91 39.57
C LEU A 134 12.28 13.48 39.29
N MET A 135 13.31 13.06 40.03
CA MET A 135 14.70 13.48 39.79
C MET A 135 15.16 13.17 38.36
N PHE A 136 14.86 11.96 37.86
CA PHE A 136 15.14 11.58 36.47
C PHE A 136 14.40 12.46 35.46
N LEU A 137 13.12 12.75 35.69
CA LEU A 137 12.33 13.63 34.82
C LEU A 137 12.85 15.07 34.84
N PHE A 138 13.24 15.60 36.00
CA PHE A 138 13.86 16.92 36.11
C PHE A 138 15.19 16.98 35.35
N GLU A 139 16.04 15.95 35.46
CA GLU A 139 17.30 15.88 34.72
C GLU A 139 17.06 15.83 33.21
N ALA A 140 16.06 15.06 32.77
CA ALA A 140 15.69 14.97 31.36
C ALA A 140 15.14 16.31 30.80
N VAL A 141 14.35 17.03 31.59
CA VAL A 141 13.83 18.37 31.24
C VAL A 141 14.99 19.37 31.21
N ALA A 142 15.86 19.39 32.21
CA ALA A 142 17.01 20.31 32.27
C ALA A 142 17.99 20.10 31.10
N LYS A 143 18.26 18.85 30.73
CA LYS A 143 19.07 18.54 29.53
C LYS A 143 18.45 19.13 28.26
N LEU A 144 17.13 18.97 28.08
CA LEU A 144 16.43 19.53 26.93
C LEU A 144 16.37 21.06 26.93
N GLU A 145 16.25 21.68 28.10
CA GLU A 145 16.30 23.15 28.27
C GLU A 145 17.67 23.69 27.86
N VAL A 146 18.76 23.02 28.26
CA VAL A 146 20.15 23.38 27.87
C VAL A 146 20.38 23.18 26.37
N ASP A 147 20.00 22.01 25.82
CA ASP A 147 20.23 21.67 24.42
C ASP A 147 19.50 22.63 23.45
N ASN A 148 18.39 23.24 23.88
CA ASN A 148 17.53 24.10 23.05
C ASN A 148 17.51 25.57 23.51
N ASN A 149 18.42 25.98 24.41
CA ASN A 149 18.56 27.35 24.93
C ASN A 149 17.25 27.95 25.49
N VAL A 150 16.46 27.16 26.21
CA VAL A 150 15.23 27.64 26.83
C VAL A 150 15.57 28.41 28.10
N SER A 151 15.30 29.72 28.11
CA SER A 151 15.63 30.60 29.25
C SER A 151 14.64 30.46 30.42
N GLU A 152 13.36 30.26 30.13
CA GLU A 152 12.31 30.07 31.13
C GLU A 152 11.49 28.82 30.84
N ARG A 153 11.18 28.06 31.89
CA ARG A 153 10.34 26.86 31.77
C ARG A 153 8.94 27.25 31.32
N TRP A 154 8.43 26.55 30.29
CA TRP A 154 7.11 26.81 29.75
C TRP A 154 6.05 26.55 30.81
N GLN A 155 5.20 27.55 31.02
CA GLN A 155 4.06 27.46 31.93
C GLN A 155 2.76 27.26 31.15
N PRO A 156 1.69 26.72 31.77
CA PRO A 156 0.41 26.49 31.10
C PRO A 156 -0.20 27.71 30.40
N MET A 157 0.16 28.93 30.82
CA MET A 157 -0.31 30.20 30.26
C MET A 157 0.64 30.83 29.22
N SER A 158 1.83 30.25 29.02
CA SER A 158 2.82 30.75 28.05
C SER A 158 2.37 30.47 26.62
N ALA A 159 2.71 31.37 25.69
CA ALA A 159 2.36 31.21 24.28
C ALA A 159 3.02 29.97 23.66
N GLU A 160 4.26 29.66 24.09
CA GLU A 160 4.99 28.47 23.66
C GLU A 160 4.27 27.19 24.11
N TRP A 161 3.74 27.18 25.33
CA TRP A 161 2.97 26.04 25.84
C TRP A 161 1.70 25.81 25.03
N ILE A 162 0.91 26.86 24.78
CA ILE A 162 -0.34 26.76 24.03
C ILE A 162 -0.06 26.24 22.61
N ASN A 163 0.95 26.80 21.93
CA ASN A 163 1.32 26.39 20.58
C ASN A 163 1.80 24.94 20.54
N ALA A 164 2.66 24.54 21.46
CA ALA A 164 3.17 23.18 21.48
C ALA A 164 2.13 22.16 21.97
N HIS A 165 1.16 22.58 22.78
CA HIS A 165 0.01 21.75 23.14
C HIS A 165 -0.90 21.53 21.94
N ALA A 166 -1.10 22.56 21.09
CA ALA A 166 -1.78 22.40 19.81
C ALA A 166 -1.02 21.42 18.90
N LEU A 167 0.31 21.53 18.81
CA LEU A 167 1.15 20.57 18.07
C LEU A 167 1.02 19.13 18.60
N LEU A 168 0.87 18.95 19.92
CA LEU A 168 0.68 17.65 20.53
C LEU A 168 -0.68 17.04 20.19
N ASN A 169 -1.76 17.83 20.23
CA ASN A 169 -3.08 17.40 19.79
C ASN A 169 -3.05 17.01 18.29
N ASN A 170 -2.35 17.79 17.47
CA ASN A 170 -2.13 17.49 16.05
C ASN A 170 -1.37 16.16 15.86
N GLN A 171 -0.37 15.86 16.69
CA GLN A 171 0.33 14.57 16.65
C GLN A 171 -0.59 13.40 17.00
N GLU A 172 -1.46 13.54 17.99
CA GLU A 172 -2.41 12.47 18.34
C GLU A 172 -3.41 12.22 17.21
N PHE A 173 -3.86 13.30 16.55
CA PHE A 173 -4.65 13.22 15.33
C PHE A 173 -3.90 12.45 14.22
N TYR A 174 -2.65 12.81 13.93
CA TYR A 174 -1.84 12.14 12.91
C TYR A 174 -1.57 10.67 13.23
N LYS A 175 -1.27 10.34 14.48
CA LYS A 175 -1.12 8.94 14.91
C LYS A 175 -2.41 8.14 14.71
N CYS A 176 -3.56 8.73 15.05
CA CYS A 176 -4.84 8.08 14.83
C CYS A 176 -5.11 7.86 13.33
N LEU A 177 -4.69 8.79 12.48
CA LEU A 177 -4.74 8.68 11.02
C LEU A 177 -3.81 7.58 10.50
N ASP A 178 -2.56 7.54 10.96
CA ASP A 178 -1.57 6.51 10.60
C ASP A 178 -2.09 5.10 10.95
N GLU A 179 -2.63 4.93 12.16
CA GLU A 179 -3.24 3.67 12.59
C GLU A 179 -4.44 3.28 11.70
N LEU A 180 -5.24 4.27 11.27
CA LEU A 180 -6.42 4.04 10.44
C LEU A 180 -6.02 3.62 9.04
N GLU A 181 -5.07 4.34 8.45
CA GLU A 181 -4.52 4.03 7.13
C GLU A 181 -3.88 2.64 7.10
N GLN A 182 -3.05 2.29 8.09
CA GLN A 182 -2.44 0.97 8.17
C GLN A 182 -3.46 -0.17 8.21
N LEU A 183 -4.53 -0.01 9.02
CA LEU A 183 -5.60 -1.01 9.11
C LEU A 183 -6.38 -1.13 7.79
N LEU A 184 -6.59 -0.01 7.10
CA LEU A 184 -7.31 -0.01 5.83
C LEU A 184 -6.49 -0.57 4.68
N VAL A 185 -5.21 -0.22 4.58
CA VAL A 185 -4.26 -0.82 3.63
C VAL A 185 -4.19 -2.33 3.85
N ARG A 186 -4.06 -2.76 5.12
CA ARG A 186 -4.11 -4.18 5.48
C ARG A 186 -5.41 -4.83 5.03
N ARG A 187 -6.57 -4.19 5.25
CA ARG A 187 -7.87 -4.71 4.84
C ARG A 187 -8.00 -4.83 3.32
N VAL A 188 -7.49 -3.88 2.55
CA VAL A 188 -7.50 -3.92 1.09
C VAL A 188 -6.62 -5.04 0.55
N ILE A 189 -5.43 -5.23 1.12
CA ILE A 189 -4.57 -6.37 0.79
C ILE A 189 -5.25 -7.70 1.15
N GLU A 190 -5.93 -7.79 2.29
CA GLU A 190 -6.67 -9.01 2.65
C GLU A 190 -7.87 -9.24 1.73
N ARG A 191 -8.58 -8.18 1.30
CA ARG A 191 -9.66 -8.29 0.30
C ARG A 191 -9.15 -8.76 -1.06
N SER A 192 -8.00 -8.26 -1.52
CA SER A 192 -7.43 -8.73 -2.79
C SER A 192 -7.05 -10.22 -2.73
N LYS A 193 -6.55 -10.69 -1.58
CA LYS A 193 -6.30 -12.12 -1.34
C LYS A 193 -7.55 -12.98 -1.41
N ALA A 194 -8.72 -12.46 -1.00
CA ALA A 194 -9.98 -13.19 -1.08
C ALA A 194 -10.39 -13.48 -2.54
N ASN A 195 -10.01 -12.59 -3.47
CA ASN A 195 -10.35 -12.68 -4.88
C ASN A 195 -9.30 -13.45 -5.71
N MET A 196 -8.24 -13.99 -5.11
CA MET A 196 -7.22 -14.74 -5.85
C MET A 196 -7.71 -16.14 -6.26
N PRO A 197 -7.69 -16.50 -7.57
CA PRO A 197 -7.97 -17.84 -8.03
C PRO A 197 -6.90 -18.83 -7.54
N GLY A 198 -7.26 -20.11 -7.37
CA GLY A 198 -6.33 -21.15 -6.87
C GLY A 198 -6.15 -21.19 -5.33
N THR A 199 -6.84 -20.34 -4.58
CA THR A 199 -6.81 -20.37 -3.10
C THR A 199 -7.67 -21.51 -2.53
N GLY A 200 -7.06 -22.38 -1.72
CA GLY A 200 -7.77 -23.47 -1.03
C GLY A 200 -8.79 -22.96 0.00
N TYR A 201 -9.83 -23.76 0.27
CA TYR A 201 -10.97 -23.40 1.14
C TYR A 201 -10.54 -22.85 2.52
N GLN A 202 -9.55 -23.49 3.16
CA GLN A 202 -9.04 -23.06 4.47
C GLN A 202 -8.45 -21.65 4.45
N MET A 203 -7.72 -21.30 3.38
CA MET A 203 -7.14 -19.97 3.24
C MET A 203 -8.24 -18.91 3.05
N ARG A 204 -9.27 -19.21 2.24
CA ARG A 204 -10.44 -18.33 2.08
C ARG A 204 -11.19 -18.10 3.40
N MET A 205 -11.37 -19.15 4.20
CA MET A 205 -11.98 -19.03 5.52
C MET A 205 -11.16 -18.15 6.46
N ASN A 206 -9.83 -18.30 6.45
CA ASN A 206 -8.95 -17.46 7.27
C ASN A 206 -8.95 -16.00 6.82
N VAL A 207 -8.98 -15.73 5.50
CA VAL A 207 -9.10 -14.37 4.96
C VAL A 207 -10.46 -13.75 5.33
N ASN A 208 -11.56 -14.48 5.22
CA ASN A 208 -12.87 -13.97 5.63
C ASN A 208 -12.93 -13.68 7.15
N LYS A 209 -12.32 -14.54 7.97
CA LYS A 209 -12.16 -14.29 9.42
C LYS A 209 -11.28 -13.07 9.71
N SER A 210 -10.20 -12.86 8.95
CA SER A 210 -9.31 -11.71 9.11
C SER A 210 -10.05 -10.40 8.77
N ILE A 211 -10.77 -10.37 7.64
CA ILE A 211 -11.56 -9.22 7.18
C ILE A 211 -12.65 -8.86 8.20
N THR A 212 -13.39 -9.84 8.70
CA THR A 212 -14.44 -9.63 9.71
C THR A 212 -13.86 -9.17 11.05
N SER A 213 -12.75 -9.75 11.49
CA SER A 213 -12.04 -9.37 12.72
C SER A 213 -11.56 -7.92 12.69
N GLN A 214 -11.02 -7.47 11.55
CA GLN A 214 -10.51 -6.10 11.35
C GLN A 214 -11.60 -5.02 11.41
N SER A 215 -12.88 -5.37 11.19
CA SER A 215 -13.97 -4.39 11.21
C SER A 215 -14.15 -3.69 12.56
N LYS A 216 -14.00 -4.42 13.69
CA LYS A 216 -14.17 -3.87 15.04
C LYS A 216 -13.07 -2.86 15.40
N PRO A 217 -11.76 -3.15 15.22
CA PRO A 217 -10.69 -2.17 15.37
C PRO A 217 -10.92 -0.90 14.55
N ILE A 218 -11.26 -1.03 13.26
CA ILE A 218 -11.46 0.13 12.38
C ILE A 218 -12.64 0.99 12.87
N LYS A 219 -13.78 0.39 13.23
CA LYS A 219 -14.93 1.13 13.80
C LYS A 219 -14.57 1.89 15.08
N ARG A 220 -13.79 1.27 15.98
CA ARG A 220 -13.31 1.94 17.20
C ARG A 220 -12.40 3.11 16.87
N LEU A 221 -11.52 2.93 15.90
CA LEU A 221 -10.56 3.94 15.50
C LEU A 221 -11.24 5.12 14.79
N ILE A 222 -12.24 4.89 13.94
CA ILE A 222 -13.06 5.95 13.34
C ILE A 222 -13.75 6.78 14.45
N LYS A 223 -14.29 6.15 15.49
CA LYS A 223 -14.88 6.89 16.62
C LYS A 223 -13.85 7.76 17.33
N ARG A 224 -12.66 7.23 17.58
CA ARG A 224 -11.55 8.00 18.18
C ARG A 224 -11.13 9.15 17.27
N PHE A 225 -11.00 8.89 15.97
CA PHE A 225 -10.67 9.89 14.97
C PHE A 225 -11.71 11.01 14.95
N ASN A 226 -13.00 10.70 14.84
CA ASN A 226 -14.08 11.69 14.81
C ASN A 226 -14.15 12.52 16.10
N ALA A 227 -13.85 11.91 17.26
CA ALA A 227 -13.76 12.64 18.53
C ALA A 227 -12.60 13.64 18.55
N ILE A 228 -11.41 13.24 18.05
CA ILE A 228 -10.25 14.14 17.94
C ILE A 228 -10.52 15.22 16.88
N ALA A 229 -11.05 14.85 15.72
CA ALA A 229 -11.37 15.76 14.61
C ALA A 229 -12.36 16.86 15.03
N ALA A 230 -13.35 16.54 15.87
CA ALA A 230 -14.29 17.51 16.43
C ALA A 230 -13.64 18.48 17.44
N ALA A 231 -12.57 18.06 18.12
CA ALA A 231 -11.83 18.87 19.08
C ALA A 231 -10.73 19.74 18.44
N MET A 232 -10.45 19.55 17.16
CA MET A 232 -9.45 20.33 16.41
C MET A 232 -10.01 21.72 16.04
N SER A 233 -9.13 22.70 15.96
CA SER A 233 -9.45 24.05 15.47
C SER A 233 -8.55 24.38 14.27
N PRO A 234 -9.09 24.48 13.04
CA PRO A 234 -10.49 24.31 12.67
C PRO A 234 -10.97 22.84 12.72
N PRO A 235 -12.30 22.59 12.84
CA PRO A 235 -12.86 21.25 12.88
C PRO A 235 -12.58 20.52 11.56
N VAL A 236 -12.04 19.30 11.66
CA VAL A 236 -11.70 18.45 10.51
C VAL A 236 -12.95 17.65 10.09
N PRO A 237 -13.16 17.41 8.78
CA PRO A 237 -14.25 16.54 8.32
C PRO A 237 -14.20 15.15 8.96
N GLN A 238 -15.37 14.67 9.38
CA GLN A 238 -15.55 13.36 10.01
C GLN A 238 -15.71 12.29 8.94
N ILE A 239 -15.29 11.06 9.27
CA ILE A 239 -15.36 9.92 8.35
C ILE A 239 -16.44 8.95 8.84
N SER A 240 -17.32 8.50 7.94
CA SER A 240 -18.30 7.46 8.25
C SER A 240 -17.78 6.05 7.94
N TRP A 241 -18.36 5.03 8.59
CA TRP A 241 -17.98 3.63 8.31
C TRP A 241 -18.34 3.21 6.88
N ASP A 242 -19.44 3.73 6.34
CA ASP A 242 -19.95 3.35 5.03
C ASP A 242 -19.04 3.90 3.92
N GLU A 243 -18.56 5.14 4.07
CA GLU A 243 -17.50 5.71 3.22
C GLU A 243 -16.25 4.81 3.23
N VAL A 244 -15.77 4.41 4.41
CA VAL A 244 -14.55 3.60 4.57
C VAL A 244 -14.69 2.18 4.01
N SER A 245 -15.90 1.71 3.75
CA SER A 245 -16.13 0.39 3.18
C SER A 245 -15.75 0.32 1.69
N ASP A 246 -15.73 1.48 1.02
CA ASP A 246 -15.31 1.65 -0.36
C ASP A 246 -13.81 1.93 -0.45
N VAL A 247 -13.14 1.22 -1.36
CA VAL A 247 -11.67 1.21 -1.52
C VAL A 247 -11.13 2.59 -1.94
N SER A 248 -11.98 3.46 -2.50
CA SER A 248 -11.65 4.83 -2.92
C SER A 248 -11.16 5.72 -1.77
N VAL A 249 -11.67 5.52 -0.55
CA VAL A 249 -11.36 6.37 0.61
C VAL A 249 -9.89 6.31 1.02
N LEU A 250 -9.20 5.20 0.77
CA LEU A 250 -7.76 5.10 1.05
C LEU A 250 -6.94 6.18 0.34
N SER A 251 -7.34 6.55 -0.88
CA SER A 251 -6.65 7.60 -1.62
C SER A 251 -6.84 8.96 -0.94
N ASP A 252 -8.01 9.23 -0.34
CA ASP A 252 -8.38 10.52 0.23
C ASP A 252 -7.91 10.75 1.68
N LEU A 253 -7.57 9.67 2.41
CA LEU A 253 -7.06 9.79 3.79
C LEU A 253 -5.76 10.58 3.91
N HIS A 254 -4.90 10.53 2.89
CA HIS A 254 -3.65 11.29 2.87
C HIS A 254 -3.88 12.81 2.80
N ILE A 255 -5.02 13.23 2.23
CA ILE A 255 -5.42 14.64 2.16
C ILE A 255 -5.84 15.13 3.56
N LEU A 256 -6.43 14.25 4.38
CA LEU A 256 -6.86 14.60 5.74
C LEU A 256 -5.70 14.97 6.68
N ARG A 257 -4.46 14.60 6.33
CA ARG A 257 -3.25 15.08 7.03
C ARG A 257 -2.94 16.56 6.77
N GLY A 258 -3.42 17.10 5.65
CA GLY A 258 -3.12 18.44 5.14
C GLY A 258 -4.01 19.56 5.67
N SER A 259 -4.88 19.28 6.64
CA SER A 259 -5.85 20.26 7.14
C SER A 259 -5.24 21.55 7.71
N GLN A 260 -3.97 21.52 8.09
CA GLN A 260 -3.27 22.66 8.70
C GLN A 260 -2.74 23.70 7.71
N GLN A 261 -2.66 23.40 6.40
CA GLN A 261 -2.05 24.31 5.41
C GLN A 261 -3.02 24.73 4.29
N GLY A 262 -4.33 24.58 4.49
CA GLY A 262 -5.33 24.93 3.45
C GLY A 262 -5.22 24.07 2.19
N ILE A 263 -4.66 22.87 2.32
CA ILE A 263 -4.36 21.96 1.21
C ILE A 263 -5.63 21.51 0.49
N TYR A 264 -6.77 21.43 1.17
CA TYR A 264 -8.08 21.14 0.56
C TYR A 264 -8.51 22.11 -0.55
N MET A 265 -7.89 23.29 -0.63
CA MET A 265 -8.15 24.27 -1.68
C MET A 265 -7.23 24.09 -2.89
N GLN A 266 -6.24 23.20 -2.81
CA GLN A 266 -5.32 22.95 -3.91
C GLN A 266 -5.99 22.10 -4.98
N PRO A 267 -5.77 22.40 -6.27
CA PRO A 267 -6.45 21.71 -7.37
C PRO A 267 -6.17 20.21 -7.40
N TRP A 268 -4.97 19.76 -6.98
CA TRP A 268 -4.61 18.34 -6.91
C TRP A 268 -5.32 17.58 -5.78
N THR A 269 -6.00 18.24 -4.85
CA THR A 269 -6.74 17.57 -3.76
C THR A 269 -8.19 17.28 -4.09
N LEU A 270 -8.72 17.89 -5.16
CA LEU A 270 -10.10 17.66 -5.59
C LEU A 270 -10.25 16.21 -6.05
N PRO A 271 -11.26 15.45 -5.56
CA PRO A 271 -11.42 14.03 -5.91
C PRO A 271 -11.50 13.77 -7.41
N LEU A 272 -12.19 14.66 -8.14
CA LEU A 272 -12.33 14.58 -9.59
C LEU A 272 -10.97 14.71 -10.30
N ASN A 273 -10.14 15.66 -9.87
CA ASN A 273 -8.83 15.92 -10.47
C ASN A 273 -7.88 14.76 -10.20
N ARG A 274 -7.90 14.18 -9.00
CA ARG A 274 -7.10 12.99 -8.66
C ARG A 274 -7.53 11.78 -9.45
N GLN A 275 -8.84 11.58 -9.60
CA GLN A 275 -9.36 10.53 -10.46
C GLN A 275 -8.88 10.74 -11.90
N ALA A 276 -8.88 11.97 -12.40
CA ALA A 276 -8.37 12.32 -13.72
C ALA A 276 -6.86 12.04 -13.85
N VAL A 277 -6.04 12.40 -12.85
CA VAL A 277 -4.59 12.09 -12.83
C VAL A 277 -4.35 10.57 -12.86
N ASN A 278 -5.09 9.81 -12.06
CA ASN A 278 -4.98 8.34 -12.06
C ASN A 278 -5.38 7.74 -13.42
N GLN A 279 -6.44 8.25 -14.05
CA GLN A 279 -6.85 7.81 -15.39
C GLN A 279 -5.85 8.26 -16.46
N TYR A 280 -5.25 9.44 -16.34
CA TYR A 280 -4.18 9.90 -17.23
C TYR A 280 -2.98 8.97 -17.19
N HIS A 281 -2.51 8.58 -16.00
CA HIS A 281 -1.44 7.59 -15.89
C HIS A 281 -1.86 6.19 -16.39
N ARG A 282 -3.12 5.79 -16.17
CA ARG A 282 -3.66 4.53 -16.72
C ARG A 282 -3.70 4.56 -18.26
N LEU A 283 -4.02 5.71 -18.85
CA LEU A 283 -4.01 5.94 -20.30
C LEU A 283 -2.59 5.78 -20.84
N LEU A 284 -1.60 6.48 -20.26
CA LEU A 284 -0.20 6.36 -20.67
C LEU A 284 0.28 4.91 -20.62
N ARG A 285 -0.01 4.20 -19.53
CA ARG A 285 0.35 2.78 -19.38
C ARG A 285 -0.35 1.87 -20.39
N ALA A 286 -1.61 2.14 -20.72
CA ALA A 286 -2.33 1.36 -21.71
C ALA A 286 -1.80 1.61 -23.13
N GLU A 287 -1.38 2.83 -23.45
CA GLU A 287 -0.73 3.15 -24.73
C GLU A 287 0.65 2.50 -24.85
N GLU A 288 1.45 2.50 -23.77
CA GLU A 288 2.71 1.74 -23.67
C GLU A 288 2.47 0.23 -23.87
N GLU A 289 1.43 -0.32 -23.23
CA GLU A 289 1.11 -1.75 -23.33
C GLU A 289 0.68 -2.12 -24.75
N ILE A 290 -0.09 -1.28 -25.46
CA ILE A 290 -0.41 -1.51 -26.87
C ILE A 290 0.85 -1.51 -27.73
N ALA A 291 1.75 -0.55 -27.54
CA ALA A 291 3.01 -0.49 -28.28
C ALA A 291 3.85 -1.76 -28.05
N ARG A 292 3.91 -2.24 -26.80
CA ARG A 292 4.58 -3.48 -26.43
C ARG A 292 3.91 -4.70 -27.06
N LEU A 293 2.59 -4.84 -26.95
CA LEU A 293 1.85 -5.96 -27.53
C LEU A 293 2.00 -6.02 -29.05
N ASN A 294 2.05 -4.88 -29.75
CA ASN A 294 2.32 -4.84 -31.19
C ASN A 294 3.67 -5.47 -31.55
N ILE A 295 4.70 -5.24 -30.72
CA ILE A 295 6.02 -5.85 -30.88
C ILE A 295 5.95 -7.36 -30.59
N GLU A 296 5.34 -7.75 -29.47
CA GLU A 296 5.24 -9.16 -29.06
C GLU A 296 4.44 -9.99 -30.09
N ILE A 297 3.36 -9.43 -30.65
CA ILE A 297 2.56 -10.04 -31.73
C ILE A 297 3.43 -10.28 -32.97
N ARG A 298 4.23 -9.29 -33.38
CA ARG A 298 5.10 -9.40 -34.55
C ARG A 298 6.23 -10.39 -34.32
N GLN A 299 6.83 -10.40 -33.13
CA GLN A 299 7.86 -11.35 -32.74
C GLN A 299 7.31 -12.78 -32.73
N LEU A 300 6.10 -12.98 -32.17
CA LEU A 300 5.48 -14.30 -32.17
C LEU A 300 5.16 -14.77 -33.59
N ALA A 301 4.61 -13.90 -34.45
CA ALA A 301 4.35 -14.23 -35.86
C ALA A 301 5.64 -14.67 -36.58
N THR A 302 6.75 -13.96 -36.33
CA THR A 302 8.05 -14.27 -36.92
C THR A 302 8.62 -15.57 -36.38
N PHE A 303 8.57 -15.76 -35.06
CA PHE A 303 9.00 -17.00 -34.40
C PHE A 303 8.24 -18.21 -34.96
N ILE A 304 6.92 -18.10 -35.14
CA ILE A 304 6.13 -19.18 -35.71
C ILE A 304 6.55 -19.46 -37.16
N SER A 305 6.73 -18.43 -37.98
CA SER A 305 7.19 -18.58 -39.38
C SER A 305 8.58 -19.23 -39.49
N ASP A 306 9.50 -18.83 -38.63
CA ASP A 306 10.86 -19.38 -38.57
C ASP A 306 10.84 -20.82 -38.06
N GLU A 307 9.99 -21.12 -37.08
CA GLU A 307 9.79 -22.47 -36.56
C GLU A 307 9.17 -23.38 -37.64
N GLU A 308 8.14 -22.93 -38.36
CA GLU A 308 7.51 -23.68 -39.45
C GLU A 308 8.47 -24.00 -40.61
N SER A 309 9.44 -23.12 -40.90
CA SER A 309 10.45 -23.35 -41.93
C SER A 309 11.63 -24.22 -41.46
N SER A 310 12.04 -24.10 -40.20
CA SER A 310 13.22 -24.77 -39.65
C SER A 310 12.94 -26.18 -39.12
N LEU A 311 11.75 -26.43 -38.57
CA LEU A 311 11.40 -27.73 -37.98
C LEU A 311 11.49 -28.90 -38.98
N PRO A 312 10.95 -28.82 -40.21
CA PRO A 312 11.06 -29.92 -41.16
C PRO A 312 12.52 -30.25 -41.50
N LEU A 313 13.37 -29.23 -41.64
CA LEU A 313 14.79 -29.41 -41.91
C LEU A 313 15.53 -30.06 -40.73
N ALA A 314 15.16 -29.72 -39.50
CA ALA A 314 15.72 -30.32 -38.30
C ALA A 314 15.30 -31.80 -38.16
N VAL A 315 14.02 -32.10 -38.37
CA VAL A 315 13.49 -33.49 -38.35
C VAL A 315 14.19 -34.33 -39.41
N GLU A 316 14.38 -33.80 -40.63
CA GLU A 316 15.06 -34.50 -41.71
C GLU A 316 16.51 -34.84 -41.35
N LYS A 317 17.25 -33.90 -40.76
CA LYS A 317 18.62 -34.12 -40.26
C LYS A 317 18.66 -35.21 -39.18
N ILE A 318 17.71 -35.21 -38.25
CA ILE A 318 17.61 -36.23 -37.18
C ILE A 318 17.29 -37.60 -37.79
N ARG A 319 16.35 -37.65 -38.74
CA ARG A 319 15.97 -38.88 -39.44
C ARG A 319 17.14 -39.52 -40.18
N ASN A 320 17.96 -38.70 -40.84
CA ASN A 320 19.15 -39.15 -41.55
C ASN A 320 20.26 -39.67 -40.61
N ALA A 321 20.35 -39.14 -39.38
CA ALA A 321 21.29 -39.62 -38.37
C ALA A 321 20.79 -40.86 -37.62
N ASN A 322 19.49 -40.93 -37.31
CA ASN A 322 18.86 -42.02 -36.59
C ASN A 322 17.37 -42.13 -36.94
N SER A 323 17.00 -43.20 -37.65
CA SER A 323 15.61 -43.41 -38.11
C SER A 323 14.59 -43.50 -36.97
N ALA A 324 14.95 -44.08 -35.80
CA ALA A 324 14.02 -44.23 -34.69
C ALA A 324 13.74 -42.89 -33.98
N LEU A 325 14.78 -42.06 -33.82
CA LEU A 325 14.63 -40.70 -33.28
C LEU A 325 13.95 -39.76 -34.28
N GLY A 326 14.16 -39.96 -35.58
CA GLY A 326 13.50 -39.21 -36.64
C GLY A 326 11.98 -39.38 -36.61
N TRP A 327 11.49 -40.62 -36.46
CA TRP A 327 10.06 -40.90 -36.35
C TRP A 327 9.42 -40.19 -35.15
N PHE A 328 10.11 -40.16 -34.01
CA PHE A 328 9.62 -39.44 -32.84
C PHE A 328 9.63 -37.92 -33.05
N ALA A 329 10.72 -37.38 -33.59
CA ALA A 329 10.84 -35.95 -33.91
C ALA A 329 9.76 -35.48 -34.91
N GLU A 330 9.38 -36.33 -35.86
CA GLU A 330 8.27 -36.08 -36.77
C GLU A 330 6.93 -35.96 -36.03
N ARG A 331 6.66 -36.87 -35.09
CA ARG A 331 5.45 -36.82 -34.26
C ARG A 331 5.41 -35.56 -33.38
N THR A 332 6.53 -35.15 -32.80
CA THR A 332 6.62 -33.91 -32.03
C THR A 332 6.47 -32.66 -32.90
N MET A 333 7.02 -32.68 -34.12
CA MET A 333 6.85 -31.59 -35.09
C MET A 333 5.39 -31.42 -35.49
N VAL A 334 4.68 -32.50 -35.83
CA VAL A 334 3.24 -32.44 -36.17
C VAL A 334 2.45 -31.75 -35.06
N HIS A 335 2.81 -32.04 -33.81
CA HIS A 335 2.18 -31.43 -32.66
C HIS A 335 2.49 -29.93 -32.53
N TRP A 336 3.76 -29.53 -32.66
CA TRP A 336 4.16 -28.11 -32.65
C TRP A 336 3.51 -27.32 -33.78
N LEU A 337 3.43 -27.88 -34.98
CA LEU A 337 2.73 -27.26 -36.11
C LEU A 337 1.24 -27.09 -35.84
N ALA A 338 0.60 -28.03 -35.13
CA ALA A 338 -0.79 -27.88 -34.71
C ALA A 338 -0.97 -26.72 -33.70
N THR A 339 -0.06 -26.57 -32.73
CA THR A 339 -0.04 -25.42 -31.82
C THR A 339 0.18 -24.11 -32.57
N ASN A 340 1.13 -24.09 -33.52
CA ASN A 340 1.44 -22.92 -34.34
C ASN A 340 0.23 -22.47 -35.16
N ARG A 341 -0.56 -23.41 -35.70
CA ARG A 341 -1.83 -23.08 -36.37
C ARG A 341 -2.82 -22.38 -35.44
N LEU A 342 -2.97 -22.84 -34.20
CA LEU A 342 -3.86 -22.20 -33.22
C LEU A 342 -3.37 -20.78 -32.90
N LEU A 343 -2.08 -20.62 -32.65
CA LEU A 343 -1.48 -19.30 -32.41
C LEU A 343 -1.67 -18.37 -33.61
N TRP A 344 -1.50 -18.86 -34.84
CA TRP A 344 -1.79 -18.09 -36.05
C TRP A 344 -3.24 -17.64 -36.12
N THR A 345 -4.21 -18.52 -35.80
CA THR A 345 -5.62 -18.15 -35.83
C THR A 345 -5.94 -17.01 -34.84
N GLU A 346 -5.31 -16.99 -33.67
CA GLU A 346 -5.50 -15.88 -32.74
C GLU A 346 -4.71 -14.63 -33.09
N LEU A 347 -3.50 -14.75 -33.62
CA LEU A 347 -2.80 -13.57 -34.14
C LEU A 347 -3.61 -12.88 -35.23
N GLU A 348 -4.24 -13.66 -36.10
CA GLU A 348 -5.13 -13.12 -37.13
C GLU A 348 -6.40 -12.53 -36.52
N SER A 349 -6.96 -13.16 -35.48
CA SER A 349 -8.11 -12.63 -34.76
C SER A 349 -7.83 -11.27 -34.08
N ILE A 350 -6.60 -11.07 -33.59
CA ILE A 350 -6.13 -9.81 -33.00
C ILE A 350 -5.94 -8.75 -34.10
N LYS A 351 -5.32 -9.12 -35.23
CA LYS A 351 -5.13 -8.22 -36.39
C LYS A 351 -6.45 -7.73 -36.98
N GLN A 352 -7.51 -8.53 -36.87
CA GLN A 352 -8.86 -8.17 -37.31
C GLN A 352 -9.59 -7.20 -36.36
N LEU A 353 -9.02 -6.87 -35.19
CA LEU A 353 -9.64 -5.89 -34.30
C LEU A 353 -9.59 -4.50 -34.95
N PRO A 354 -10.68 -3.70 -34.85
CA PRO A 354 -10.73 -2.36 -35.45
C PRO A 354 -9.71 -1.39 -34.83
N GLU A 355 -9.25 -1.69 -33.63
CA GLU A 355 -8.29 -0.90 -32.85
C GLU A 355 -6.86 -1.46 -32.95
N TYR A 356 -6.64 -2.44 -33.83
CA TYR A 356 -5.31 -2.97 -34.07
C TYR A 356 -4.43 -1.92 -34.76
N SER A 357 -3.28 -1.62 -34.16
CA SER A 357 -2.34 -0.58 -34.61
C SER A 357 -0.97 -1.14 -35.02
N GLY A 358 -0.78 -2.45 -34.88
CA GLY A 358 0.49 -3.11 -35.16
C GLY A 358 0.68 -3.51 -36.62
N TRP A 359 1.74 -4.29 -36.86
CA TRP A 359 2.09 -4.76 -38.20
C TRP A 359 1.32 -6.02 -38.59
N HIS A 360 1.00 -6.11 -39.87
CA HIS A 360 0.40 -7.33 -40.44
C HIS A 360 1.46 -8.30 -40.95
N SER A 361 2.67 -7.81 -41.26
CA SER A 361 3.81 -8.57 -41.75
C SER A 361 4.64 -9.23 -40.63
N THR A 362 5.36 -10.28 -40.99
CA THR A 362 6.43 -10.88 -40.17
C THR A 362 7.75 -10.09 -40.32
N GLY A 363 8.67 -10.27 -39.38
CA GLY A 363 10.01 -9.67 -39.34
C GLY A 363 10.40 -9.12 -37.97
N VAL A 364 11.66 -8.69 -37.83
CA VAL A 364 12.20 -8.07 -36.62
C VAL A 364 11.77 -6.60 -36.50
#